data_AF-A0A931XKT9-F1
#
_entry.id   AF-A0A931XKT9-F1
#
_cell.length_a   1.000
_cell.length_b   1.000
_cell.length_c   1.000
_cell.angle_alpha   90.00
_cell.angle_beta   90.00
_cell.angle_gamma   90.00
#
_symmetry.space_group_name_H-M   'P 1'
#
loop_
_entity.id
_entity.type
_entity.pdbx_description
1 polymer ?
#
loop_
_entity_poly.entity_id
_entity_poly.type
_entity_poly.pdbx_seq_one_letter_code
_entity_poly.pdbx_strand_id
1 'polypeptide(L)'
;MVERAATERDPALTAELAARLRDWGADLVGVADADDFAEAPPAKRPRAILRDARAVAIFACRIPLGSSTAKPTVSYLQFGYYGLEAFINTLAQRASVWLEDRGFLAAATPAGRDITGLRVSERGPLPK
;
A
#
# COMPACT_ATOMS: atom_id res chain seq x y z
N MET A 1 24.96 -4.39 -21.79
CA MET A 1 24.30 -4.81 -20.54
C MET A 1 24.77 -3.83 -19.47
N VAL A 2 24.03 -2.75 -19.24
CA VAL A 2 24.46 -1.70 -18.30
C VAL A 2 23.99 -2.12 -16.92
N GLU A 3 24.95 -2.50 -16.09
CA GLU A 3 24.79 -2.74 -14.66
C GLU A 3 24.35 -1.41 -14.02
N ARG A 4 23.05 -1.29 -13.68
CA ARG A 4 22.55 -0.15 -12.92
C ARG A 4 23.10 -0.28 -11.50
N ALA A 5 24.13 0.50 -11.20
CA ALA A 5 24.59 0.79 -9.85
C ALA A 5 23.39 1.18 -8.96
N ALA A 6 23.44 0.81 -7.67
CA ALA A 6 22.43 1.07 -6.64
C ALA A 6 21.69 2.39 -6.88
N THR A 7 20.48 2.31 -7.44
CA THR A 7 19.87 3.45 -8.12
C THR A 7 19.06 4.29 -7.14
N GLU A 8 19.52 5.53 -6.98
CA GLU A 8 18.85 6.70 -6.41
C GLU A 8 17.36 6.79 -6.84
N ARG A 9 16.52 7.42 -6.00
CA ARG A 9 15.08 7.62 -6.29
C ARG A 9 14.91 8.16 -7.71
N ASP A 10 14.06 7.52 -8.51
CA ASP A 10 13.68 8.03 -9.84
C ASP A 10 12.55 9.06 -9.68
N PRO A 11 12.85 10.38 -9.80
CA PRO A 11 11.84 11.42 -9.58
C PRO A 11 10.77 11.41 -10.67
N ALA A 12 11.08 10.97 -11.89
CA ALA A 12 10.12 10.89 -12.98
C ALA A 12 9.11 9.76 -12.72
N LEU A 13 9.59 8.58 -12.36
CA LEU A 13 8.72 7.46 -11.97
C LEU A 13 7.85 7.82 -10.75
N THR A 14 8.43 8.52 -9.77
CA THR A 14 7.71 8.98 -8.58
C THR A 14 6.57 9.93 -8.95
N ALA A 15 6.83 10.89 -9.84
CA ALA A 15 5.82 11.82 -10.33
C ALA A 15 4.72 11.11 -11.15
N GLU A 16 5.10 10.18 -12.02
CA GLU A 16 4.16 9.38 -12.81
C GLU A 16 3.25 8.51 -11.95
N LEU A 17 3.82 7.80 -10.96
CA LEU A 17 3.05 7.00 -10.01
C LEU A 17 2.06 7.87 -9.24
N ALA A 18 2.51 9.04 -8.77
CA ALA A 18 1.66 9.95 -8.03
C ALA A 18 0.56 10.56 -8.90
N ALA A 19 0.83 10.88 -10.16
CA ALA A 19 -0.18 11.31 -11.12
C ALA A 19 -1.20 10.19 -11.37
N ARG A 20 -0.73 8.97 -11.59
CA ARG A 20 -1.59 7.81 -11.87
C ARG A 20 -2.52 7.48 -10.69
N LEU A 21 -2.00 7.51 -9.46
CA LEU A 21 -2.81 7.30 -8.26
C LEU A 21 -3.88 8.38 -8.08
N ARG A 22 -3.55 9.65 -8.38
CA ARG A 22 -4.53 10.75 -8.37
C ARG A 22 -5.61 10.57 -9.43
N ASP A 23 -5.23 10.18 -10.65
CA ASP A 23 -6.19 9.86 -11.72
C ASP A 23 -7.15 8.73 -11.32
N TRP A 24 -6.68 7.77 -10.51
CA TRP A 24 -7.51 6.69 -9.99
C TRP A 24 -8.33 7.06 -8.75
N GLY A 25 -8.15 8.25 -8.19
CA GLY A 25 -8.97 8.78 -7.10
C GLY A 25 -8.27 8.92 -5.74
N ALA A 26 -6.94 8.79 -5.67
CA ALA A 26 -6.21 9.18 -4.46
C ALA A 26 -6.19 10.72 -4.30
N ASP A 27 -6.43 11.20 -3.09
CA ASP A 27 -6.38 12.63 -2.77
C ASP A 27 -4.96 13.09 -2.41
N LEU A 28 -4.20 12.22 -1.77
CA LEU A 28 -2.82 12.46 -1.34
C LEU A 28 -1.96 11.26 -1.71
N VAL A 29 -0.73 11.53 -2.14
CA VAL A 29 0.26 10.52 -2.48
C VAL A 29 1.64 10.99 -2.03
N GLY A 30 2.40 10.09 -1.42
CA GLY A 30 3.80 10.30 -1.04
C GLY A 30 4.62 9.03 -1.26
N VAL A 31 5.93 9.19 -1.41
CA VAL A 31 6.88 8.08 -1.53
C VAL A 31 8.01 8.32 -0.55
N ALA A 32 8.28 7.33 0.29
CA ALA A 32 9.35 7.33 1.28
C ALA A 32 10.37 6.25 0.94
N ASP A 33 11.61 6.39 1.42
CA ASP A 33 12.60 5.31 1.30
C ASP A 33 12.31 4.23 2.34
N ALA A 34 12.63 2.97 2.02
CA ALA A 34 12.41 1.87 2.95
C ALA A 34 13.23 2.02 4.24
N ASP A 35 14.33 2.78 4.19
CA ASP A 35 15.21 3.07 5.32
C ASP A 35 14.63 4.11 6.28
N ASP A 36 13.68 4.94 5.83
CA ASP A 36 12.95 5.90 6.69
C ASP A 36 12.16 5.19 7.81
N PHE A 37 11.94 3.87 7.68
CA PHE A 37 11.22 3.04 8.63
C PHE A 37 12.15 2.29 9.61
N ALA A 38 13.40 2.72 9.77
CA ALA A 38 14.36 2.08 10.68
C ALA A 38 13.87 2.04 12.14
N GLU A 39 13.08 3.01 12.59
CA GLU A 39 12.53 3.04 13.96
C GLU A 39 11.32 2.12 14.16
N ALA A 40 10.71 1.62 13.07
CA ALA A 40 9.60 0.68 13.18
C ALA A 40 10.06 -0.70 13.71
N PRO A 41 9.20 -1.43 14.44
CA PRO A 41 9.49 -2.81 14.85
C PRO A 41 9.93 -3.65 13.64
N PRO A 42 10.95 -4.51 13.75
CA PRO A 42 11.51 -5.23 12.60
C PRO A 42 10.48 -5.96 11.73
N ALA A 43 9.49 -6.60 12.35
CA ALA A 43 8.40 -7.32 11.66
C ALA A 43 7.40 -6.40 10.92
N LYS A 44 7.45 -5.08 11.16
CA LYS A 44 6.60 -4.07 10.52
C LYS A 44 7.38 -3.18 9.53
N ARG A 45 8.67 -3.45 9.33
CA ARG A 45 9.48 -2.71 8.34
C ARG A 45 9.10 -3.14 6.92
N PRO A 46 9.28 -2.28 5.90
CA PRO A 46 8.96 -2.63 4.51
C PRO A 46 9.62 -3.94 4.04
N ARG A 47 10.86 -4.19 4.48
CA ARG A 47 11.63 -5.39 4.14
C ARG A 47 11.11 -6.68 4.78
N ALA A 48 10.26 -6.60 5.79
CA ALA A 48 9.56 -7.76 6.34
C ALA A 48 8.38 -8.21 5.45
N ILE A 49 7.84 -7.29 4.64
CA ILE A 49 6.74 -7.55 3.68
C ILE A 49 7.33 -7.94 2.32
N LEU A 50 8.30 -7.17 1.84
CA LEU A 50 8.98 -7.40 0.56
C LEU A 50 10.50 -7.32 0.79
N ARG A 51 11.19 -8.48 0.77
CA ARG A 51 12.61 -8.65 1.15
C ARG A 51 13.54 -7.53 0.65
N ASP A 52 13.36 -7.12 -0.60
CA ASP A 52 14.19 -6.11 -1.27
C ASP A 52 13.51 -4.75 -1.45
N ALA A 53 12.49 -4.44 -0.65
CA ALA A 53 11.85 -3.13 -0.66
C ALA A 53 12.88 -2.00 -0.57
N ARG A 54 12.77 -1.03 -1.49
CA ARG A 54 13.60 0.19 -1.54
C ARG A 54 12.79 1.45 -1.26
N ALA A 55 11.52 1.43 -1.63
CA ALA A 55 10.62 2.55 -1.41
C ALA A 55 9.25 2.05 -0.92
N VAL A 56 8.50 2.97 -0.32
CA VAL A 56 7.11 2.77 0.11
C VAL A 56 6.28 3.89 -0.50
N ALA A 57 5.35 3.52 -1.37
CA ALA A 57 4.33 4.45 -1.87
C ALA A 57 3.12 4.44 -0.92
N ILE A 58 2.75 5.61 -0.42
CA ILE A 58 1.64 5.82 0.51
C ILE A 58 0.63 6.73 -0.19
N PHE A 59 -0.65 6.42 -0.06
CA PHE A 59 -1.72 7.27 -0.57
C PHE A 59 -2.93 7.25 0.35
N ALA A 60 -3.74 8.30 0.27
CA ALA A 60 -4.94 8.46 1.08
C ALA A 60 -6.11 8.98 0.25
N CYS A 61 -7.31 8.60 0.66
CA CYS A 61 -8.58 9.06 0.10
C CYS A 61 -9.40 9.71 1.22
N ARG A 62 -10.05 10.83 0.95
CA ARG A 62 -10.84 11.59 1.92
C ARG A 62 -12.16 10.87 2.19
N ILE A 63 -12.58 10.89 3.45
CA ILE A 63 -13.95 10.53 3.81
C ILE A 63 -14.83 11.76 3.53
N PRO A 64 -15.96 11.62 2.81
CA PRO A 64 -16.91 12.72 2.67
C PRO A 64 -17.39 13.21 4.04
N LEU A 65 -17.27 14.52 4.31
CA LEU A 65 -17.62 15.09 5.62
C LEU A 65 -19.04 14.75 6.05
N GLY A 66 -20.00 14.74 5.11
CA GLY A 66 -21.39 14.36 5.40
C GLY A 66 -21.51 12.92 5.93
N SER A 67 -20.70 12.00 5.41
CA SER A 67 -20.63 10.60 5.86
C SER A 67 -19.90 10.44 7.20
N SER A 68 -19.09 11.41 7.63
CA SER A 68 -18.33 11.35 8.89
C SER A 68 -19.01 12.08 10.06
N THR A 69 -20.26 12.53 9.93
CA THR A 69 -20.97 13.27 10.98
C THR A 69 -21.61 12.36 12.04
N ALA A 70 -21.99 12.97 13.19
CA ALA A 70 -22.09 12.40 14.55
C ALA A 70 -23.04 11.20 14.82
N LYS A 71 -23.65 10.58 13.82
CA LYS A 71 -24.43 9.35 14.01
C LYS A 71 -23.85 8.22 13.16
N PRO A 72 -23.63 7.02 13.72
CA PRO A 72 -23.32 5.84 12.92
C PRO A 72 -24.45 5.66 11.91
N THR A 73 -24.12 5.79 10.63
CA THR A 73 -25.07 5.61 9.54
C THR A 73 -24.50 4.58 8.57
N VAL A 74 -25.38 3.94 7.82
CA VAL A 74 -25.00 3.10 6.67
C VAL A 74 -24.11 3.91 5.69
N SER A 75 -24.27 5.23 5.65
CA SER A 75 -23.42 6.14 4.86
C SER A 75 -21.96 6.12 5.32
N TYR A 76 -21.69 6.17 6.63
CA TYR A 76 -20.31 6.06 7.14
C TYR A 76 -19.72 4.68 6.81
N LEU A 77 -20.49 3.61 7.03
CA LEU A 77 -20.03 2.24 6.74
C LEU A 77 -19.67 2.07 5.26
N GLN A 78 -20.50 2.60 4.36
CA GLN A 78 -20.27 2.48 2.92
C GLN A 78 -19.17 3.44 2.41
N PHE A 79 -19.17 4.70 2.83
CA PHE A 79 -18.33 5.75 2.21
C PHE A 79 -17.17 6.24 3.07
N GLY A 80 -17.04 5.76 4.31
CA GLY A 80 -15.96 6.11 5.22
C GLY A 80 -15.22 4.92 5.82
N TYR A 81 -15.80 3.71 5.74
CA TYR A 81 -15.20 2.49 6.29
C TYR A 81 -15.07 1.40 5.23
N TYR A 82 -15.98 0.42 5.16
CA TYR A 82 -15.84 -0.77 4.31
C TYR A 82 -15.70 -0.46 2.81
N GLY A 83 -16.56 0.40 2.27
CA GLY A 83 -16.48 0.69 0.83
C GLY A 83 -15.24 1.54 0.48
N LEU A 84 -14.79 2.40 1.40
CA LEU A 84 -13.56 3.17 1.20
C LEU A 84 -12.31 2.28 1.34
N GLU A 85 -12.27 1.36 2.30
CA GLU A 85 -11.21 0.35 2.41
C GLU A 85 -11.11 -0.48 1.13
N ALA A 86 -12.24 -0.98 0.61
CA ALA A 86 -12.29 -1.73 -0.65
C ALA A 86 -11.79 -0.90 -1.85
N PHE A 87 -12.13 0.39 -1.90
CA PHE A 87 -11.65 1.31 -2.92
C PHE A 87 -10.13 1.50 -2.83
N ILE A 88 -9.59 1.81 -1.65
CA ILE A 88 -8.14 1.98 -1.44
C ILE A 88 -7.38 0.69 -1.77
N ASN A 89 -7.91 -0.48 -1.43
CA ASN A 89 -7.35 -1.79 -1.79
C ASN A 89 -7.28 -1.98 -3.32
N THR A 90 -8.32 -1.57 -4.04
CA THR A 90 -8.34 -1.59 -5.51
C THR A 90 -7.25 -0.70 -6.09
N LEU A 91 -7.04 0.49 -5.52
CA LEU A 91 -5.97 1.41 -5.93
C LEU A 91 -4.59 0.81 -5.66
N ALA A 92 -4.39 0.17 -4.50
CA ALA A 92 -3.13 -0.50 -4.16
C ALA A 92 -2.80 -1.62 -5.16
N GLN A 93 -3.77 -2.48 -5.47
CA GLN A 93 -3.62 -3.55 -6.46
C GLN A 93 -3.24 -2.99 -7.83
N ARG A 94 -3.96 -1.95 -8.30
CA ARG A 94 -3.68 -1.32 -9.60
C ARG A 94 -2.29 -0.69 -9.64
N ALA A 95 -1.87 -0.04 -8.57
CA ALA A 95 -0.54 0.55 -8.47
C ALA A 95 0.56 -0.53 -8.53
N SER A 96 0.38 -1.65 -7.83
CA SER A 96 1.31 -2.77 -7.90
C SER A 96 1.44 -3.32 -9.32
N VAL A 97 0.32 -3.62 -9.99
CA VAL A 97 0.34 -4.11 -11.37
C VAL A 97 0.99 -3.09 -12.32
N TRP A 98 0.67 -1.81 -12.16
CA TRP A 98 1.24 -0.74 -13.00
C TRP A 98 2.76 -0.59 -12.85
N LEU A 99 3.29 -0.83 -11.64
CA LEU A 99 4.73 -0.89 -11.36
C LEU A 99 5.37 -2.16 -11.93
N GLU A 100 4.69 -3.31 -11.81
CA GLU A 100 5.15 -4.59 -12.34
C GLU A 100 5.24 -4.58 -13.87
N ASP A 101 4.27 -3.97 -14.55
CA ASP A 101 4.29 -3.72 -16.00
C ASP A 101 5.49 -2.85 -16.44
N ARG A 102 6.13 -2.13 -15.50
CA ARG A 102 7.33 -1.31 -15.71
C ARG A 102 8.61 -1.97 -15.19
N GLY A 103 8.53 -3.24 -14.78
CA GLY A 103 9.67 -4.03 -14.33
C GLY A 103 10.02 -3.88 -12.85
N PHE A 104 9.13 -3.33 -12.02
CA PHE A 104 9.33 -3.19 -10.58
C PHE A 104 8.44 -4.16 -9.81
N LEU A 105 9.03 -5.00 -8.96
CA LEU A 105 8.26 -5.84 -8.05
C LEU A 105 7.58 -4.98 -6.97
N ALA A 106 6.28 -5.15 -6.76
CA ALA A 106 5.51 -4.37 -5.81
C ALA A 106 4.58 -5.25 -4.97
N ALA A 107 4.49 -4.98 -3.66
CA ALA A 107 3.58 -5.67 -2.75
C ALA A 107 2.58 -4.66 -2.19
N ALA A 108 1.28 -4.88 -2.44
CA ALA A 108 0.23 -4.06 -1.87
C ALA A 108 -0.04 -4.47 -0.42
N THR A 109 -0.17 -3.48 0.47
CA THR A 109 -0.65 -3.69 1.84
C THR A 109 -2.13 -3.33 1.93
N PRO A 110 -3.00 -4.18 2.50
CA PRO A 110 -4.42 -3.90 2.55
C PRO A 110 -4.74 -2.73 3.50
N ALA A 111 -5.67 -1.87 3.09
CA ALA A 111 -6.43 -0.97 3.95
C ALA A 111 -7.35 -1.83 4.82
N GLY A 112 -6.88 -2.15 6.00
CA GLY A 112 -7.57 -2.98 6.96
C GLY A 112 -6.69 -3.26 8.16
N ARG A 113 -7.31 -3.69 9.26
CA ARG A 113 -6.54 -4.15 10.41
C ARG A 113 -5.90 -5.48 10.05
N ASP A 114 -4.62 -5.65 10.39
CA ASP A 114 -4.05 -6.98 10.56
C ASP A 114 -4.89 -7.70 11.59
N ILE A 115 -5.80 -8.56 11.13
CA ILE A 115 -6.19 -9.69 11.95
C ILE A 115 -4.96 -10.58 11.84
N THR A 116 -4.05 -10.50 12.81
CA THR A 116 -3.00 -11.51 12.95
C THR A 116 -3.71 -12.83 12.76
N GLY A 117 -3.39 -13.52 11.66
CA GLY A 117 -3.92 -14.86 11.44
C GLY A 117 -3.71 -15.61 12.75
N LEU A 118 -4.67 -16.47 13.13
CA LEU A 118 -4.37 -17.52 14.11
C LEU A 118 -2.97 -17.99 13.77
N ARG A 119 -2.04 -17.94 14.73
CA ARG A 119 -0.70 -18.49 14.51
C ARG A 119 -0.95 -19.88 13.97
N VAL A 120 -0.83 -20.07 12.65
CA VAL A 120 -0.73 -21.39 12.08
C VAL A 120 0.62 -21.80 12.64
N SER A 121 0.57 -22.53 13.74
CA SER A 121 1.76 -23.10 14.33
C SER A 121 2.49 -23.77 13.17
N GLU A 122 3.75 -23.41 12.98
CA GLU A 122 4.63 -24.01 11.97
C GLU A 122 4.92 -25.48 12.33
N ARG A 123 3.89 -26.31 12.44
CA ARG A 123 4.00 -27.74 12.74
C ARG A 123 3.01 -28.51 11.90
N GLY A 124 3.23 -28.51 10.59
CA GLY A 124 2.63 -29.50 9.71
C GLY A 124 3.07 -29.32 8.27
N PRO A 125 3.40 -30.41 7.53
CA PRO A 125 3.51 -30.32 6.08
C PRO A 125 2.15 -29.90 5.48
N LEU A 126 2.20 -29.11 4.41
CA LEU A 126 1.01 -28.66 3.69
C LEU A 126 0.16 -29.87 3.26
N PRO A 127 -1.19 -29.79 3.35
CA PRO A 127 -2.05 -30.85 2.84
C PRO A 127 -1.82 -31.04 1.34
N LYS A 128 -1.88 -32.31 0.89
CA LYS A 128 -1.74 -32.71 -0.51
C LYS A 128 -2.87 -32.16 -1.37
#